data_AF-A0A5M5ZMI3-F1
#
_entry.id   AF-A0A5M5ZMI3-F1
#
_cell.length_a   1.000
_cell.length_b   1.000
_cell.length_c   1.000
_cell.angle_alpha   90.00
_cell.angle_beta   90.00
_cell.angle_gamma   90.00
#
_symmetry.space_group_name_H-M   'P 1'
#
loop_
_entity.id
_entity.type
_entity.pdbx_description
1 polymer ?
#
loop_
_entity_poly.entity_id
_entity_poly.type
_entity_poly.pdbx_seq_one_letter_code
_entity_poly.pdbx_strand_id
1 'polypeptide(L)'
;GIHNQELETQDKEISRLNTILEKAFHWFPLLKEMLRMEKLCYTIGFTKDMVNSLLAKKEAIRCNGKIYSEEHKRRFEIKNDIFKIEKSSVDENKLVLTINRQPIGEWFKEQWEKLRHGLRQSAEEPRKSRGFRM
;
A
#
# COMPACT_ATOMS: atom_id res chain seq x y z
N GLY A 1 -42.89 -12.26 -6.47
CA GLY A 1 -42.49 -12.63 -7.84
C GLY A 1 -41.18 -13.40 -7.78
N ILE A 2 -40.91 -14.24 -8.78
CA ILE A 2 -39.72 -15.14 -8.84
C ILE A 2 -38.42 -14.37 -8.56
N HIS A 3 -38.32 -13.12 -9.05
CA HIS A 3 -37.18 -12.23 -8.81
C HIS A 3 -36.91 -11.93 -7.33
N ASN A 4 -37.94 -11.69 -6.50
CA ASN A 4 -37.74 -11.43 -5.07
C ASN A 4 -37.26 -12.70 -4.33
N GLN A 5 -37.75 -13.87 -4.74
CA GLN A 5 -37.29 -15.13 -4.14
C GLN A 5 -35.82 -15.38 -4.47
N GLU A 6 -35.41 -15.10 -5.70
CA GLU A 6 -34.03 -15.25 -6.15
C GLU A 6 -33.08 -14.33 -5.36
N LEU A 7 -33.45 -13.06 -5.17
CA LEU A 7 -32.73 -12.10 -4.32
C LEU A 7 -32.63 -12.59 -2.87
N GLU A 8 -33.72 -13.07 -2.27
CA GLU A 8 -33.71 -13.58 -0.90
C GLU A 8 -32.78 -14.80 -0.73
N THR A 9 -32.71 -15.70 -1.72
CA THR A 9 -31.75 -16.81 -1.71
C THR A 9 -30.31 -16.33 -1.81
N GLN A 10 -30.03 -15.34 -2.65
CA GLN A 10 -28.69 -14.76 -2.78
C GLN A 10 -28.24 -14.08 -1.47
N ASP A 11 -29.12 -13.31 -0.83
CA ASP A 11 -28.83 -12.64 0.44
C ASP A 11 -28.56 -13.64 1.58
N LYS A 12 -29.30 -14.75 1.62
CA LYS A 12 -29.05 -15.83 2.60
C LYS A 12 -27.68 -16.48 2.37
N GLU A 13 -27.29 -16.72 1.11
CA GLU A 13 -25.99 -17.31 0.81
C GLU A 13 -24.84 -16.35 1.12
N ILE A 14 -24.98 -15.05 0.81
CA ILE A 14 -24.03 -14.01 1.20
C ILE A 14 -23.86 -13.98 2.74
N SER A 15 -24.97 -14.01 3.47
CA SER A 15 -24.96 -14.01 4.94
C SER A 15 -24.25 -15.24 5.52
N ARG A 16 -24.50 -16.41 4.93
CA ARG A 16 -23.82 -17.67 5.30
C ARG A 16 -22.32 -17.59 5.04
N LEU A 17 -21.91 -17.11 3.87
CA LEU A 17 -20.50 -16.96 3.52
C LEU A 17 -19.79 -15.96 4.43
N ASN A 18 -20.42 -14.82 4.74
CA ASN A 18 -19.88 -13.83 5.68
C ASN A 18 -19.66 -14.45 7.07
N THR A 19 -20.62 -15.26 7.56
CA THR A 19 -20.47 -15.95 8.85
C THR A 19 -19.29 -16.92 8.86
N ILE A 20 -19.06 -17.65 7.76
CA ILE A 20 -17.90 -18.54 7.63
C ILE A 20 -16.60 -17.74 7.60
N LEU A 21 -16.58 -16.63 6.87
CA LEU A 21 -15.41 -15.76 6.74
C LEU A 21 -15.05 -15.10 8.07
N GLU A 22 -16.03 -14.64 8.85
CA GLU A 22 -15.82 -14.08 10.20
C GLU A 22 -15.17 -15.11 11.14
N LYS A 23 -15.67 -16.35 11.13
CA LYS A 23 -15.07 -17.46 11.90
C LYS A 23 -13.63 -17.72 11.44
N ALA A 24 -13.40 -17.76 10.13
CA ALA A 24 -12.06 -17.95 9.57
C ALA A 24 -11.10 -16.82 9.99
N PHE A 25 -11.55 -15.56 10.01
CA PHE A 25 -10.73 -14.44 10.48
C PHE A 25 -10.46 -14.48 11.98
N HIS A 26 -11.39 -15.02 12.78
CA HIS A 26 -11.18 -15.20 14.20
C HIS A 26 -10.16 -16.30 14.50
N TRP A 27 -10.26 -17.45 13.81
CA TRP A 27 -9.35 -18.58 14.00
C TRP A 27 -8.00 -18.40 13.32
N PHE A 28 -7.96 -17.66 12.21
CA PHE A 28 -6.75 -17.40 11.42
C PHE A 28 -6.55 -15.89 11.25
N PRO A 29 -6.06 -15.17 12.28
CA PRO A 29 -5.83 -13.73 12.21
C PRO A 29 -4.89 -13.32 11.06
N LEU A 30 -3.92 -14.17 10.73
CA LEU A 30 -3.01 -13.96 9.59
C LEU A 30 -3.71 -13.97 8.24
N LEU A 31 -4.82 -14.71 8.06
CA LEU A 31 -5.61 -14.68 6.82
C LEU A 31 -6.19 -13.27 6.60
N LYS A 32 -6.78 -12.70 7.65
CA LYS A 32 -7.31 -11.33 7.62
C LYS A 32 -6.22 -10.32 7.27
N GLU A 33 -5.03 -10.51 7.83
CA GLU A 33 -3.88 -9.64 7.57
C GLU A 33 -3.31 -9.80 6.15
N MET A 34 -3.30 -11.01 5.58
CA MET A 34 -2.91 -11.24 4.19
C MET A 34 -3.85 -10.55 3.20
N LEU A 35 -5.17 -10.61 3.43
CA LEU A 35 -6.15 -9.89 2.59
C LEU A 35 -6.00 -8.37 2.70
N ARG A 36 -5.71 -7.85 3.91
CA ARG A 36 -5.38 -6.43 4.11
C ARG A 36 -4.15 -6.04 3.29
N MET A 37 -3.13 -6.90 3.30
CA MET A 37 -1.87 -6.66 2.60
C MET A 37 -2.02 -6.74 1.08
N GLU A 38 -2.82 -7.67 0.57
CA GLU A 38 -3.19 -7.75 -0.85
C GLU A 38 -3.79 -6.43 -1.34
N LYS A 39 -4.79 -5.93 -0.60
CA LYS A 39 -5.42 -4.63 -0.91
C LYS A 39 -4.40 -3.49 -0.91
N LEU A 40 -3.52 -3.45 0.08
CA LEU A 40 -2.45 -2.43 0.15
C LEU A 40 -1.53 -2.50 -1.08
N CYS A 41 -1.08 -3.68 -1.48
CA CYS A 41 -0.20 -3.84 -2.64
C CYS A 41 -0.87 -3.36 -3.94
N TYR A 42 -2.15 -3.67 -4.15
CA TYR A 42 -2.89 -3.16 -5.31
C TYR A 42 -3.07 -1.63 -5.26
N THR A 43 -3.39 -1.06 -4.09
CA THR A 43 -3.48 0.40 -3.91
C THR A 43 -2.16 1.10 -4.26
N ILE A 44 -1.03 0.51 -3.88
CA ILE A 44 0.31 1.03 -4.19
C ILE A 44 0.64 0.92 -5.69
N GLY A 45 -0.04 0.04 -6.42
CA GLY A 45 0.08 -0.13 -7.87
C GLY A 45 0.84 -1.38 -8.30
N PHE A 46 0.94 -2.39 -7.44
CA PHE A 46 1.55 -3.68 -7.81
C PHE A 46 0.64 -4.50 -8.73
N THR A 47 1.26 -5.23 -9.64
CA THR A 47 0.55 -6.17 -10.53
C THR A 47 0.19 -7.45 -9.78
N LYS A 48 -0.78 -8.21 -10.30
CA LYS A 48 -1.18 -9.51 -9.74
C LYS A 48 0.02 -10.44 -9.50
N ASP A 49 0.98 -10.48 -10.43
CA ASP A 49 2.17 -11.33 -10.30
C ASP A 49 3.10 -10.87 -9.18
N MET A 50 3.29 -9.55 -9.02
CA MET A 50 4.06 -9.00 -7.91
C MET A 50 3.40 -9.32 -6.56
N VAL A 51 2.08 -9.16 -6.47
CA VAL A 51 1.30 -9.51 -5.27
C VAL A 51 1.43 -11.00 -4.95
N ASN A 52 1.32 -11.87 -5.96
CA ASN A 52 1.49 -13.31 -5.79
C ASN A 52 2.91 -13.68 -5.31
N SER A 53 3.95 -13.08 -5.86
CA SER A 53 5.32 -13.30 -5.39
C SER A 53 5.50 -12.88 -3.93
N LEU A 54 4.96 -11.71 -3.56
CA LEU A 54 5.06 -11.19 -2.20
C LEU A 54 4.26 -11.99 -1.16
N LEU A 55 3.00 -12.34 -1.46
CA LEU A 55 2.08 -12.96 -0.49
C LEU A 55 2.09 -14.49 -0.53
N ALA A 56 1.99 -15.07 -1.72
CA ALA A 56 1.86 -16.53 -1.87
C ALA A 56 3.23 -17.21 -1.82
N LYS A 57 4.21 -16.67 -2.57
CA LYS A 57 5.57 -17.23 -2.60
C LYS A 57 6.46 -16.71 -1.45
N LYS A 58 6.07 -15.61 -0.81
CA LYS A 58 6.84 -14.95 0.27
C LYS A 58 8.24 -14.53 -0.18
N GLU A 59 8.37 -14.16 -1.45
CA GLU A 59 9.61 -13.74 -2.08
C GLU A 59 9.78 -12.22 -1.98
N ALA A 60 11.02 -11.76 -1.91
CA ALA A 60 11.33 -10.36 -2.13
C ALA A 60 11.27 -10.06 -3.63
N ILE A 61 10.68 -8.94 -4.01
CA ILE A 61 10.62 -8.49 -5.40
C ILE A 61 11.46 -7.22 -5.57
N ARG A 62 12.03 -7.03 -6.74
CA ARG A 62 12.77 -5.82 -7.11
C ARG A 62 11.96 -5.04 -8.13
N CYS A 63 11.72 -3.76 -7.86
CA CYS A 63 10.81 -2.95 -8.65
C CYS A 63 11.47 -1.64 -9.10
N ASN A 64 10.99 -1.16 -10.24
CA ASN A 64 11.31 0.14 -10.81
C ASN A 64 10.01 0.82 -11.24
N GLY A 65 10.01 2.15 -11.33
CA GLY A 65 8.87 2.92 -11.83
C GLY A 65 8.29 3.83 -10.76
N LYS A 66 6.97 3.81 -10.57
CA LYS A 66 6.29 4.69 -9.62
C LYS A 66 5.29 3.91 -8.79
N ILE A 67 5.26 4.20 -7.50
CA ILE A 67 4.31 3.63 -6.55
C ILE A 67 3.43 4.71 -5.95
N TYR A 68 2.18 4.38 -5.63
CA TYR A 68 1.20 5.32 -5.11
C TYR A 68 1.13 5.28 -3.57
N SER A 69 1.16 6.45 -2.96
CA SER A 69 0.85 6.67 -1.55
C SER A 69 -0.58 7.15 -1.41
N GLU A 70 -1.43 6.36 -0.78
CA GLU A 70 -2.81 6.75 -0.44
C GLU A 70 -2.79 7.93 0.57
N GLU A 71 -1.90 7.88 1.57
CA GLU A 71 -1.77 8.92 2.61
C GLU A 71 -1.47 10.31 2.02
N HIS A 72 -0.58 10.38 1.02
CA HIS A 72 -0.19 11.64 0.37
C HIS A 72 -0.89 11.87 -0.98
N LYS A 73 -1.78 10.97 -1.38
CA LYS A 73 -2.48 10.96 -2.68
C LYS A 73 -1.57 11.21 -3.89
N ARG A 74 -0.35 10.65 -3.85
CA ARG A 74 0.70 10.95 -4.84
C ARG A 74 1.52 9.74 -5.19
N ARG A 75 2.08 9.76 -6.41
CA ARG A 75 3.05 8.75 -6.86
C ARG A 75 4.49 9.20 -6.59
N PHE A 76 5.30 8.28 -6.10
CA PHE A 76 6.73 8.45 -5.85
C PHE A 76 7.53 7.52 -6.75
N GLU A 77 8.68 7.99 -7.22
CA GLU A 77 9.56 7.21 -8.08
C GLU A 77 10.39 6.22 -7.25
N ILE A 78 10.53 5.01 -7.75
CA ILE A 78 11.35 3.93 -7.19
C ILE A 78 12.35 3.45 -8.24
N LYS A 79 13.56 3.17 -7.80
CA LYS A 79 14.69 2.77 -8.66
C LYS A 79 15.43 1.62 -8.01
N ASN A 80 15.22 0.43 -8.57
CA ASN A 80 15.86 -0.81 -8.16
C ASN A 80 15.59 -1.17 -6.69
N ASP A 81 14.45 -0.72 -6.16
CA ASP A 81 14.07 -0.90 -4.77
C ASP A 81 13.54 -2.32 -4.51
N ILE A 82 13.88 -2.87 -3.36
CA ILE A 82 13.50 -4.23 -2.96
C ILE A 82 12.30 -4.17 -2.03
N PHE A 83 11.20 -4.82 -2.41
CA PHE A 83 10.02 -4.96 -1.59
C PHE A 83 9.91 -6.34 -0.99
N LYS A 84 9.43 -6.41 0.25
CA LYS A 84 9.19 -7.67 0.96
C LYS A 84 8.07 -7.51 1.97
N ILE A 85 7.26 -8.55 2.13
CA ILE A 85 6.30 -8.65 3.23
C ILE A 85 6.94 -9.48 4.34
N GLU A 86 7.01 -8.90 5.53
CA GLU A 86 7.60 -9.53 6.72
C GLU A 86 6.59 -9.56 7.86
N LYS A 87 6.76 -10.49 8.79
CA LYS A 87 6.02 -10.46 10.05
C LYS A 87 6.49 -9.25 10.87
N SER A 88 5.54 -8.57 11.51
CA SER A 88 5.86 -7.51 12.45
C SER A 88 6.65 -8.08 13.64
N SER A 89 7.60 -7.31 14.14
CA SER A 89 8.34 -7.61 15.37
C SER A 89 7.53 -7.32 16.64
N VAL A 90 6.45 -6.54 16.52
CA VAL A 90 5.63 -6.08 17.65
C VAL A 90 4.38 -6.94 17.84
N ASP A 91 3.82 -7.47 16.75
CA ASP A 91 2.60 -8.29 16.76
C ASP A 91 2.74 -9.42 15.72
N GLU A 92 2.78 -10.67 16.17
CA GLU A 92 2.98 -11.83 15.30
C GLU A 92 1.85 -12.05 14.28
N ASN A 93 0.68 -11.44 14.52
CA ASN A 93 -0.48 -11.48 13.63
C ASN A 93 -0.48 -10.34 12.60
N LYS A 94 0.55 -9.49 12.59
CA LYS A 94 0.68 -8.36 11.66
C LYS A 94 1.74 -8.61 10.61
N LEU A 95 1.48 -8.07 9.43
CA LEU A 95 2.40 -8.07 8.30
C LEU A 95 2.78 -6.64 7.96
N VAL A 96 4.05 -6.45 7.61
CA VAL A 96 4.61 -5.17 7.22
C VAL A 96 5.15 -5.30 5.80
N LEU A 97 4.65 -4.46 4.89
CA LEU A 97 5.28 -4.26 3.59
C LEU A 97 6.47 -3.32 3.80
N THR A 98 7.64 -3.76 3.38
CA THR A 98 8.88 -2.99 3.46
C THR A 98 9.41 -2.69 2.07
N ILE A 99 10.14 -1.58 1.96
CA ILE A 99 10.99 -1.18 0.83
C ILE A 99 12.40 -0.99 1.37
N ASN A 100 13.38 -1.72 0.84
CA ASN A 100 14.76 -1.76 1.33
C ASN A 100 14.86 -1.94 2.85
N ARG A 101 14.04 -2.84 3.41
CA ARG A 101 13.94 -3.15 4.86
C ARG A 101 13.36 -2.02 5.73
N GLN A 102 12.84 -0.96 5.12
CA GLN A 102 12.10 0.10 5.80
C GLN A 102 10.59 -0.09 5.60
N PRO A 103 9.73 0.07 6.63
CA PRO A 103 8.28 0.06 6.47
C PRO A 103 7.81 1.05 5.39
N ILE A 104 6.91 0.61 4.51
CA ILE A 104 6.50 1.40 3.33
C ILE A 104 5.87 2.76 3.70
N GLY A 105 5.16 2.83 4.83
CA GLY A 105 4.57 4.07 5.32
C GLY A 105 5.63 5.09 5.76
N GLU A 106 6.70 4.64 6.41
CA GLU A 106 7.82 5.52 6.80
C GLU A 106 8.57 6.01 5.57
N TRP A 107 8.82 5.12 4.61
CA TRP A 107 9.46 5.50 3.36
C TRP A 107 8.65 6.55 2.61
N PHE A 108 7.32 6.41 2.53
CA PHE A 108 6.46 7.43 1.91
C PHE A 108 6.55 8.79 2.60
N LYS A 109 6.57 8.82 3.93
CA LYS A 109 6.75 10.07 4.70
C LYS A 109 8.08 10.73 4.38
N GLU A 110 9.16 9.96 4.33
CA GLU A 110 10.47 10.51 3.95
C GLU A 110 10.49 11.09 2.55
N GLN A 111 9.91 10.40 1.56
CA GLN A 111 9.83 10.92 0.19
C GLN A 111 8.97 12.19 0.14
N TRP A 112 7.90 12.25 0.92
CA TRP A 112 7.07 13.44 1.02
C TRP A 112 7.82 14.62 1.63
N GLU A 113 8.57 14.42 2.72
CA GLU A 113 9.38 15.48 3.31
C GLU A 113 10.47 15.98 2.38
N LYS A 114 11.19 15.08 1.70
CA LYS A 114 12.21 15.46 0.69
C LYS A 114 11.59 16.35 -0.40
N LEU A 115 10.40 15.99 -0.86
CA LEU A 115 9.66 16.76 -1.85
C LEU A 115 9.25 18.15 -1.31
N ARG A 116 8.75 18.23 -0.05
CA ARG A 116 8.37 19.51 0.57
C ARG A 116 9.56 20.43 0.82
N HIS A 117 10.68 19.89 1.29
CA HIS A 117 11.90 20.66 1.53
C HIS A 117 12.54 21.17 0.22
N GLY A 118 12.55 20.37 -0.84
CA GLY A 118 13.03 20.82 -2.16
C GLY A 118 12.21 22.00 -2.71
N LEU A 119 10.88 21.99 -2.51
CA LEU A 119 10.01 23.11 -2.89
C LEU A 119 10.28 24.36 -2.05
N ARG A 120 10.52 24.23 -0.73
CA ARG A 120 10.85 25.37 0.13
C ARG A 120 12.19 26.01 -0.23
N GLN A 121 13.22 25.21 -0.50
CA GLN A 121 14.53 25.73 -0.95
C GLN A 121 14.44 26.46 -2.29
N SER A 122 13.58 26.00 -3.23
CA SER A 122 13.35 26.73 -4.48
C SER A 122 12.56 28.04 -4.33
N ALA A 123 11.77 28.19 -3.25
CA ALA A 123 11.00 29.39 -2.96
C ALA A 123 11.81 30.43 -2.15
N GLU A 124 12.83 30.00 -1.42
CA GLU A 124 13.73 30.84 -0.61
C GLU A 124 14.99 31.32 -1.34
N GLU A 125 15.23 30.92 -2.61
CA GLU A 125 16.24 31.62 -3.42
C GLU A 125 15.80 33.08 -3.61
N PRO A 126 16.54 34.06 -3.04
CA PRO A 126 16.18 35.44 -3.22
C PRO A 126 16.46 35.78 -4.68
N ARG A 127 15.46 36.37 -5.35
CA ARG A 127 15.63 37.18 -6.56
C ARG A 127 16.63 38.31 -6.25
N LYS A 128 17.93 38.01 -6.21
CA LYS A 128 18.99 39.02 -6.11
C LYS A 128 19.08 39.73 -7.46
N SER A 129 18.29 40.79 -7.55
CA SER A 129 18.66 42.09 -8.14
C SER A 129 19.63 42.03 -9.32
N ARG A 130 19.12 42.05 -10.54
CA ARG A 130 19.79 42.81 -11.61
C ARG A 130 19.10 44.16 -11.72
N GLY A 131 19.60 45.10 -10.94
CA GLY A 131 19.30 46.51 -11.12
C GLY A 131 19.69 46.92 -12.54
N PHE A 132 18.73 47.54 -13.22
CA PHE A 132 18.92 48.32 -14.43
C PHE A 132 20.05 49.35 -14.21
N ARG A 133 20.98 49.47 -15.15
CA ARG A 133 21.76 50.70 -15.31
C ARG A 133 21.47 51.27 -16.69
N MET A 134 21.27 52.60 -16.68
CA MET A 134 21.00 53.47 -17.83
C MET A 134 22.14 53.48 -18.84
#